data_AF-A0A0E4BWU0-F1
#
_entry.id   AF-A0A0E4BWU0-F1
#
_cell.length_a   1.000
_cell.length_b   1.000
_cell.length_c   1.000
_cell.angle_alpha   90.00
_cell.angle_beta   90.00
_cell.angle_gamma   90.00
#
_symmetry.space_group_name_H-M   'P 1'
#
loop_
_entity.id
_entity.type
_entity.pdbx_description
1 polymer ?
#
loop_
_entity_poly.entity_id
_entity_poly.type
_entity_poly.pdbx_seq_one_letter_code
_entity_poly.pdbx_strand_id
1 'polypeptide(L)'
;MDRAGAAKPSEVLTYDPAEDFGFEINLAEGTMTFEGGFKANITEILDRYGDETEDPEEARYIIVEMPPDGLWVTIDLSQVGPQHVQAAPH
;
A
#
# COMPACT_ATOMS: atom_id res chain seq x y z
N MET A 1 -33.38 20.93 -24.61
CA MET A 1 -32.24 21.36 -23.79
C MET A 1 -32.25 20.51 -22.55
N ASP A 2 -31.28 19.59 -22.55
CA ASP A 2 -30.57 18.96 -21.43
C ASP A 2 -31.33 18.11 -20.41
N ARG A 3 -31.10 16.80 -20.56
CA ARG A 3 -31.53 15.71 -19.69
C ARG A 3 -30.82 15.82 -18.34
N ALA A 4 -31.61 15.75 -17.26
CA ALA A 4 -31.11 15.50 -15.91
C ALA A 4 -30.22 14.24 -15.92
N GLY A 5 -28.93 14.41 -15.70
CA GLY A 5 -27.98 13.31 -15.53
C GLY A 5 -28.30 12.61 -14.22
N ALA A 6 -28.93 11.44 -14.31
CA ALA A 6 -29.08 10.54 -13.19
C ALA A 6 -27.68 10.20 -12.65
N ALA A 7 -27.43 10.52 -11.39
CA ALA A 7 -26.23 10.06 -10.69
C ALA A 7 -26.23 8.53 -10.72
N LYS A 8 -25.15 7.94 -11.27
CA LYS A 8 -24.99 6.48 -11.26
C LYS A 8 -24.89 6.02 -9.79
N PRO A 9 -25.56 4.92 -9.41
CA PRO A 9 -25.43 4.39 -8.07
C PRO A 9 -23.96 4.08 -7.81
N SER A 10 -23.43 4.59 -6.70
CA SER A 10 -22.12 4.20 -6.18
C SER A 10 -22.12 2.68 -6.01
N GLU A 11 -21.36 1.98 -6.86
CA GLU A 11 -21.11 0.55 -6.70
C GLU A 11 -20.44 0.35 -5.35
N VAL A 12 -21.20 -0.16 -4.39
CA VAL A 12 -20.64 -0.72 -3.17
C VAL A 12 -19.98 -2.02 -3.62
N LEU A 13 -18.67 -1.99 -3.81
CA LEU A 13 -17.85 -3.19 -3.97
C LEU A 13 -18.04 -4.07 -2.73
N THR A 14 -18.91 -5.07 -2.84
CA THR A 14 -19.08 -6.09 -1.81
C THR A 14 -17.88 -7.01 -1.86
N TYR A 15 -17.06 -6.95 -0.80
CA TYR A 15 -15.83 -7.73 -0.65
C TYR A 15 -16.15 -9.21 -0.43
N ASP A 16 -15.58 -10.07 -1.27
CA ASP A 16 -15.57 -11.52 -1.07
C ASP A 16 -14.29 -11.89 -0.30
N PRO A 17 -14.38 -12.36 0.96
CA PRO A 17 -13.21 -12.69 1.78
C PRO A 17 -12.48 -13.97 1.33
N ALA A 18 -12.93 -14.65 0.25
CA ALA A 18 -12.32 -15.86 -0.27
C ALA A 18 -11.28 -15.61 -1.37
N GLU A 19 -11.13 -14.38 -1.89
CA GLU A 19 -10.01 -14.02 -2.76
C GLU A 19 -8.78 -13.66 -1.89
N ASP A 20 -7.66 -14.35 -2.10
CA ASP A 20 -6.37 -13.97 -1.53
C ASP A 20 -5.98 -12.60 -2.10
N PHE A 21 -6.18 -11.53 -1.34
CA PHE A 21 -5.73 -10.19 -1.71
C PHE A 21 -4.28 -9.96 -1.26
N GLY A 22 -3.43 -9.50 -2.19
CA GLY A 22 -2.04 -9.14 -1.94
C GLY A 22 -1.78 -7.64 -1.86
N PHE A 23 -0.62 -7.31 -1.30
CA PHE A 23 0.00 -5.99 -1.40
C PHE A 23 1.34 -6.16 -2.13
N GLU A 24 1.63 -5.28 -3.08
CA GLU A 24 2.95 -5.17 -3.67
C GLU A 24 3.66 -3.95 -3.07
N ILE A 25 4.82 -4.19 -2.45
CA ILE A 25 5.62 -3.15 -1.80
C ILE A 25 6.88 -2.91 -2.64
N ASN A 26 7.02 -1.68 -3.13
CA ASN A 26 8.19 -1.22 -3.87
C ASN A 26 8.92 -0.15 -3.04
N LEU A 27 9.97 -0.57 -2.32
CA LEU A 27 10.76 0.31 -1.46
C LEU A 27 11.56 1.34 -2.26
N ALA A 28 11.96 1.01 -3.49
CA ALA A 28 12.74 1.89 -4.35
C ALA A 28 11.92 3.08 -4.87
N GLU A 29 10.67 2.81 -5.25
CA GLU A 29 9.72 3.84 -5.65
C GLU A 29 9.05 4.52 -4.45
N GLY A 30 9.18 3.98 -3.24
CA GLY A 30 8.49 4.46 -2.06
C GLY A 30 6.97 4.30 -2.17
N THR A 31 6.50 3.18 -2.72
CA THR A 31 5.05 2.97 -2.94
C THR A 31 4.57 1.57 -2.60
N MET A 32 3.29 1.49 -2.23
CA MET A 32 2.56 0.26 -1.99
C MET A 32 1.32 0.21 -2.89
N THR A 33 1.13 -0.90 -3.59
CA THR A 33 -0.04 -1.13 -4.43
C THR A 33 -0.89 -2.24 -3.82
N PHE A 34 -2.18 -1.97 -3.61
CA PHE A 34 -3.15 -2.98 -3.22
C PHE A 34 -3.81 -3.54 -4.48
N GLU A 35 -3.87 -4.87 -4.61
CA GLU A 35 -4.45 -5.53 -5.79
C GLU A 35 -5.92 -5.16 -6.04
N GLY A 36 -6.65 -4.77 -4.98
CA GLY A 36 -8.01 -4.25 -5.08
C GLY A 36 -8.14 -2.82 -5.63
N GLY A 37 -7.06 -2.21 -6.12
CA GLY A 37 -7.14 -1.09 -7.07
C GLY A 37 -6.72 0.29 -6.55
N PHE A 38 -5.98 0.40 -5.45
CA PHE A 38 -5.40 1.67 -5.02
C PHE A 38 -3.89 1.58 -4.81
N LYS A 39 -3.22 2.72 -4.98
CA LYS A 39 -1.79 2.92 -4.73
C LYS A 39 -1.65 3.92 -3.59
N ALA A 40 -0.76 3.63 -2.66
CA ALA A 40 -0.45 4.46 -1.51
C ALA A 40 1.06 4.76 -1.47
N ASN A 41 1.42 5.93 -0.94
CA ASN A 41 2.82 6.34 -0.82
C ASN A 41 3.39 5.88 0.52
N ILE A 42 4.59 5.33 0.48
CA ILE A 42 5.39 5.07 1.67
C ILE A 42 5.96 6.41 2.12
N THR A 43 5.61 6.81 3.32
CA THR A 43 6.04 8.09 3.90
C THR A 43 7.34 7.94 4.68
N GLU A 44 7.55 6.79 5.32
CA GLU A 44 8.77 6.48 6.08
C GLU A 44 9.15 5.01 5.91
N ILE A 45 10.45 4.74 5.78
CA ILE A 45 11.03 3.40 5.82
C ILE A 45 11.91 3.35 7.06
N LEU A 46 11.61 2.43 7.98
CA LEU A 46 12.27 2.35 9.27
C LEU A 46 13.01 1.03 9.45
N ASP A 47 14.15 1.08 10.13
CA ASP A 47 14.91 -0.09 10.52
C ASP A 47 14.28 -0.82 11.73
N ARG A 48 14.96 -1.85 12.24
CA ARG A 48 14.48 -2.62 13.40
C ARG A 48 14.47 -1.84 14.72
N TYR A 49 15.17 -0.71 14.80
CA TYR A 49 15.22 0.17 15.97
C TYR A 49 14.21 1.30 15.88
N GLY A 50 13.58 1.50 14.71
CA GLY A 50 12.61 2.55 14.45
C GLY A 50 13.24 3.83 13.91
N ASP A 51 14.50 3.77 13.47
CA ASP A 51 15.19 4.88 12.82
C ASP A 51 14.95 4.83 11.30
N GLU A 52 14.85 6.00 10.65
CA GLU A 52 14.68 6.08 9.20
C GLU A 52 15.90 5.50 8.47
N THR A 53 15.66 4.65 7.46
CA THR A 53 16.70 4.01 6.66
C THR A 53 16.38 4.05 5.17
N GLU A 54 17.42 4.23 4.37
CA GLU A 54 17.37 4.13 2.91
C GLU A 54 17.86 2.75 2.42
N ASP A 55 18.36 1.90 3.32
CA ASP A 55 18.86 0.56 2.98
C ASP A 55 17.71 -0.46 2.97
N PRO A 56 17.36 -1.06 1.81
CA PRO A 56 16.31 -2.08 1.73
C PRO A 56 16.61 -3.34 2.54
N GLU A 57 17.89 -3.65 2.81
CA GLU A 57 18.29 -4.81 3.61
C GLU A 57 18.07 -4.57 5.12
N GLU A 58 18.09 -3.31 5.55
CA GLU A 58 17.82 -2.92 6.94
C GLU A 58 16.35 -2.59 7.20
N ALA A 59 15.58 -2.33 6.13
CA ALA A 59 14.16 -1.99 6.19
C ALA A 59 13.35 -3.06 6.94
N ARG A 60 12.69 -2.64 8.02
CA ARG A 60 11.90 -3.49 8.89
C ARG A 60 10.43 -3.08 8.93
N TYR A 61 10.18 -1.78 8.95
CA TYR A 61 8.84 -1.23 8.95
C TYR A 61 8.69 -0.23 7.82
N ILE A 62 7.48 -0.14 7.29
CA ILE A 62 7.11 0.99 6.43
C ILE A 62 5.89 1.67 7.02
N ILE A 63 5.83 2.98 6.84
CA ILE A 63 4.66 3.77 7.16
C ILE A 63 4.05 4.21 5.85
N VAL A 64 2.76 4.00 5.70
CA VAL A 64 2.02 4.27 4.46
C VAL A 64 0.83 5.15 4.78
N GLU A 65 0.64 6.20 3.99
CA GLU A 65 -0.56 7.04 4.05
C GLU A 65 -1.65 6.43 3.17
N MET A 66 -2.69 5.90 3.81
CA MET A 66 -3.79 5.22 3.13
C MET A 66 -4.82 6.23 2.63
N PRO A 67 -5.27 6.13 1.37
CA PRO A 67 -6.37 6.94 0.88
C PRO A 67 -7.73 6.43 1.44
N PRO A 68 -8.70 7.33 1.70
CA PRO A 68 -8.57 8.80 1.69
C PRO A 68 -7.70 9.32 2.85
N ASP A 69 -7.04 10.46 2.61
CA ASP A 69 -6.04 11.08 3.49
C ASP A 69 -6.44 11.10 4.98
N GLY A 70 -5.46 10.83 5.86
CA GLY A 70 -5.63 10.90 7.32
C GLY A 70 -5.53 9.57 8.07
N LEU A 71 -5.35 8.44 7.38
CA LEU A 71 -5.03 7.15 8.01
C LEU A 71 -3.58 6.75 7.69
N TRP A 72 -2.78 6.57 8.73
CA TRP A 72 -1.40 6.14 8.64
C TRP A 72 -1.31 4.71 9.15
N VAL A 73 -0.73 3.82 8.34
CA VAL A 73 -0.60 2.39 8.66
C VAL A 73 0.87 2.04 8.70
N THR A 74 1.29 1.40 9.78
CA THR A 74 2.62 0.80 9.91
C THR A 74 2.53 -0.67 9.54
N ILE A 75 3.40 -1.11 8.61
CA ILE A 75 3.48 -2.50 8.17
C ILE A 75 4.83 -3.07 8.62
N ASP A 76 4.80 -4.19 9.34
CA ASP A 76 5.99 -4.98 9.69
C ASP A 76 6.33 -5.91 8.52
N LEU A 77 7.42 -5.60 7.82
CA LEU A 77 7.87 -6.33 6.63
C LEU A 77 8.28 -7.77 6.94
N SER A 78 8.52 -8.13 8.20
CA SER A 78 8.86 -9.51 8.58
C SER A 78 7.70 -10.48 8.57
N GLN A 79 6.48 -9.94 8.61
CA GLN A 79 5.26 -10.70 8.51
C GLN A 79 4.78 -10.77 7.04
N VAL A 80 5.40 -9.99 6.16
CA VAL A 80 5.11 -9.99 4.72
C VAL A 80 6.01 -11.04 4.06
N GLY A 81 5.40 -12.02 3.40
CA GLY A 81 6.16 -13.07 2.70
C GLY A 81 7.05 -12.48 1.60
N PRO A 82 8.22 -13.09 1.29
CA PRO A 82 9.22 -12.55 0.35
C PRO A 82 8.72 -12.39 -1.09
N GLN A 83 7.53 -12.91 -1.42
CA GLN A 83 6.92 -12.81 -2.75
C GLN A 83 6.30 -11.44 -3.05
N HIS A 84 6.23 -10.56 -2.04
CA HIS A 84 5.48 -9.29 -2.10
C HIS A 84 6.36 -8.04 -1.94
N VAL A 85 7.68 -8.22 -1.80
CA VAL A 85 8.65 -7.14 -1.59
C VAL A 85 9.65 -7.15 -2.74
N GLN A 86 9.62 -6.11 -3.57
CA GLN A 86 10.59 -5.97 -4.66
C GLN A 86 11.70 -4.99 -4.24
N ALA A 87 12.91 -5.53 -4.06
CA ALA A 87 14.11 -4.72 -3.86
C ALA A 87 14.61 -4.16 -5.20
N ALA A 88 15.21 -2.96 -5.18
CA ALA A 88 15.77 -2.33 -6.37
C ALA A 88 16.83 -3.22 -7.05
N PRO A 89 16.90 -3.26 -8.40
CA PRO A 89 18.06 -3.83 -9.07
C PRO A 89 19.29 -2.91 -8.86
N HIS A 90 20.42 -3.53 -8.47
CA HIS A 90 21.74 -2.90 -8.36
C HIS A 90 22.27 -2.33 -9.69
#